data_AF-A0A6J2LZV6-F1
#
_entry.id   AF-A0A6J2LZV6-F1
#
_cell.length_a   1.000
_cell.length_b   1.000
_cell.length_c   1.000
_cell.angle_alpha   90.00
_cell.angle_beta   90.00
_cell.angle_gamma   90.00
#
_symmetry.space_group_name_H-M   'P 1'
#
loop_
_entity.id
_entity.type
_entity.pdbx_description
1 polymer ?
#
loop_
_entity_poly.entity_id
_entity_poly.type
_entity_poly.pdbx_seq_one_letter_code
_entity_poly.pdbx_strand_id
1 'polypeptide(L)'
;MAMETKGGTIKAASVFNASEDAQTLRKAMKGFGTDEDAIINVLAYRNTAQRQEIRTAYKTTIGRDLIDDLKSELSGNFERVIVGMMTPTVLYDVEELRRAMKGAGTDEGCLIEILASRTPEEIRRINQTYQLQYGRSLEDDIRSDTSFMFQRVLVSLSAGGRDETNYLDDALMRQDAQDLYEAGEKRWGTDEVKFLTVLCSRNRNHLLHVFDEYKRISQKDIEQSIKSETSGSFEDALLAIVKCMRNKSAYFAERLYKSMKGLGTDDDTLIRVMVSRAEIDMLDIRANFKRLYGKSLYSFIKGDTSGDYRKVLLILCGGDD
;
A
#
# COMPACT_ATOMS: atom_id res chain seq x y z
N MET A 1 15.05 -1.64 21.13
CA MET A 1 15.80 -2.13 19.95
C MET A 1 14.86 -2.06 18.76
N ALA A 2 15.18 -1.27 17.74
CA ALA A 2 14.51 -1.43 16.46
C ALA A 2 14.81 -2.85 15.96
N MET A 3 13.77 -3.65 15.69
CA MET A 3 13.97 -4.91 14.97
C MET A 3 14.62 -4.57 13.62
N GLU A 4 15.69 -5.29 13.25
CA GLU A 4 16.24 -5.20 11.89
C GLU A 4 15.13 -5.44 10.87
N THR A 5 15.06 -4.58 9.86
CA THR A 5 14.09 -4.72 8.76
C THR A 5 14.39 -6.01 8.00
N LYS A 6 13.45 -6.96 8.00
CA LYS A 6 13.62 -8.25 7.32
C LYS A 6 13.59 -8.09 5.80
N GLY A 7 12.81 -7.13 5.31
CA GLY A 7 12.79 -6.71 3.91
C GLY A 7 11.78 -7.47 3.03
N GLY A 8 11.90 -7.31 1.70
CA GLY A 8 11.04 -7.98 0.72
C GLY A 8 11.30 -9.48 0.55
N THR A 9 10.29 -10.20 0.08
CA THR A 9 10.30 -11.63 -0.29
C THR A 9 10.75 -11.84 -1.74
N ILE A 10 10.53 -10.87 -2.63
CA ILE A 10 11.02 -10.91 -4.01
C ILE A 10 12.39 -10.22 -4.08
N LYS A 11 13.35 -10.90 -4.71
CA LYS A 11 14.73 -10.43 -4.91
C LYS A 11 15.11 -10.55 -6.38
N ALA A 12 16.17 -9.85 -6.78
CA ALA A 12 16.74 -10.00 -8.12
C ALA A 12 17.18 -11.45 -8.34
N ALA A 13 16.82 -12.04 -9.49
CA ALA A 13 17.38 -13.31 -9.92
C ALA A 13 18.88 -13.17 -10.18
N SER A 14 19.69 -14.09 -9.64
CA SER A 14 21.16 -14.06 -9.76
C SER A 14 21.65 -14.37 -11.19
N VAL A 15 20.91 -15.21 -11.91
CA VAL A 15 21.12 -15.51 -13.33
C VAL A 15 19.94 -14.89 -14.07
N PHE A 16 20.19 -13.81 -14.80
CA PHE A 16 19.16 -13.03 -15.48
C PHE A 16 19.56 -12.73 -16.92
N ASN A 17 18.68 -13.07 -17.86
CA ASN A 17 18.80 -12.68 -19.26
C ASN A 17 17.41 -12.22 -19.75
N ALA A 18 17.24 -10.90 -19.87
CA ALA A 18 15.98 -10.30 -20.30
C ALA A 18 15.49 -10.82 -21.66
N SER A 19 16.39 -11.15 -22.57
CA SER A 19 16.03 -11.65 -23.91
C SER A 19 15.52 -13.08 -23.87
N GLU A 20 16.13 -13.96 -23.06
CA GLU A 20 15.67 -15.33 -22.87
C GLU A 20 14.31 -15.37 -22.16
N ASP A 21 14.14 -14.56 -21.11
CA ASP A 21 12.87 -14.42 -20.41
C ASP A 21 11.78 -13.88 -21.36
N ALA A 22 12.09 -12.88 -22.19
CA ALA A 22 11.15 -12.36 -23.19
C ALA A 22 10.72 -13.42 -24.22
N GLN A 23 11.65 -14.24 -24.73
CA GLN A 23 11.35 -15.34 -25.65
C GLN A 23 10.52 -16.44 -24.96
N THR A 24 10.81 -16.73 -23.70
CA THR A 24 10.05 -17.70 -22.89
C THR A 24 8.60 -17.25 -22.73
N LEU A 25 8.38 -15.97 -22.38
CA LEU A 25 7.04 -15.38 -22.29
C LEU A 25 6.32 -15.39 -23.63
N ARG A 26 7.02 -15.07 -24.73
CA ARG A 26 6.39 -15.13 -26.06
C ARG A 26 5.96 -16.53 -26.43
N LYS A 27 6.78 -17.54 -26.10
CA LYS A 27 6.45 -18.95 -26.35
C LYS A 27 5.24 -19.39 -25.50
N ALA A 28 5.18 -18.96 -24.24
CA ALA A 28 4.08 -19.27 -23.34
C ALA A 28 2.72 -18.71 -23.82
N MET A 29 2.75 -17.59 -24.55
CA MET A 29 1.59 -16.91 -25.12
C MET A 29 1.40 -17.17 -26.62
N LYS A 30 1.93 -18.28 -27.16
CA LYS A 30 1.84 -18.60 -28.59
C LYS A 30 1.11 -19.92 -28.80
N GLY A 31 -0.02 -19.84 -29.50
CA GLY A 31 -0.76 -21.02 -29.95
C GLY A 31 -2.19 -21.00 -29.41
N PHE A 32 -2.80 -22.17 -29.31
CA PHE A 32 -4.09 -22.32 -28.64
C PHE A 32 -3.87 -22.56 -27.16
N GLY A 33 -4.37 -21.65 -26.32
CA GLY A 33 -4.14 -21.65 -24.88
C GLY A 33 -2.83 -20.96 -24.49
N THR A 34 -2.72 -20.64 -23.21
CA THR A 34 -1.58 -19.97 -22.60
C THR A 34 -0.88 -20.95 -21.65
N ASP A 35 0.45 -20.85 -21.50
CA ASP A 35 1.21 -21.59 -20.49
C ASP A 35 1.39 -20.69 -19.26
N GLU A 36 0.40 -20.68 -18.37
CA GLU A 36 0.39 -19.81 -17.19
C GLU A 36 1.54 -20.13 -16.23
N ASP A 37 1.89 -21.42 -16.10
CA ASP A 37 3.01 -21.84 -15.25
C ASP A 37 4.34 -21.29 -15.76
N ALA A 38 4.59 -21.26 -17.07
CA ALA A 38 5.77 -20.62 -17.64
C ALA A 38 5.80 -19.11 -17.36
N ILE A 39 4.65 -18.42 -17.48
CA ILE A 39 4.55 -16.98 -17.16
C ILE A 39 4.89 -16.74 -15.68
N ILE A 40 4.32 -17.54 -14.77
CA ILE A 40 4.59 -17.44 -13.33
C ILE A 40 6.06 -17.68 -13.02
N ASN A 41 6.64 -18.76 -13.57
CA ASN A 41 8.02 -19.15 -13.30
C ASN A 41 9.05 -18.13 -13.78
N VAL A 42 8.69 -17.28 -14.75
CA VAL A 42 9.49 -16.11 -15.11
C VAL A 42 9.14 -14.93 -14.21
N LEU A 43 7.92 -14.40 -14.29
CA LEU A 43 7.60 -13.08 -13.74
C LEU A 43 7.60 -13.04 -12.21
N ALA A 44 7.15 -14.11 -11.54
CA ALA A 44 7.12 -14.16 -10.08
C ALA A 44 8.50 -14.34 -9.43
N TYR A 45 9.52 -14.70 -10.22
CA TYR A 45 10.91 -14.90 -9.78
C TYR A 45 11.88 -13.86 -10.36
N ARG A 46 11.35 -12.71 -10.77
CA ARG A 46 12.11 -11.52 -11.17
C ARG A 46 11.62 -10.35 -10.36
N ASN A 47 12.53 -9.48 -9.92
CA ASN A 47 12.13 -8.23 -9.28
C ASN A 47 11.58 -7.23 -10.30
N THR A 48 10.99 -6.14 -9.82
CA THR A 48 10.33 -5.14 -10.65
C THR A 48 11.29 -4.52 -11.68
N ALA A 49 12.56 -4.30 -11.30
CA ALA A 49 13.58 -3.79 -12.21
C ALA A 49 13.84 -4.76 -13.39
N GLN A 50 14.07 -6.04 -13.09
CA GLN A 50 14.26 -7.08 -14.11
C GLN A 50 13.02 -7.23 -14.99
N ARG A 51 11.80 -7.10 -14.44
CA ARG A 51 10.57 -7.10 -15.23
C ARG A 51 10.51 -5.95 -16.24
N GLN A 52 11.01 -4.76 -15.90
CA GLN A 52 11.12 -3.65 -16.87
C GLN A 52 12.15 -3.92 -17.96
N GLU A 53 13.26 -4.56 -17.62
CA GLU A 53 14.26 -4.99 -18.61
C GLU A 53 13.68 -6.04 -19.57
N ILE A 54 12.91 -7.02 -19.04
CA ILE A 54 12.19 -8.01 -19.85
C ILE A 54 11.20 -7.31 -20.78
N ARG A 55 10.42 -6.33 -20.29
CA ARG A 55 9.48 -5.57 -21.13
C ARG A 55 10.19 -4.85 -22.28
N THR A 56 11.34 -4.23 -22.00
CA THR A 56 12.18 -3.58 -23.03
C THR A 56 12.73 -4.59 -24.05
N ALA A 57 13.24 -5.73 -23.58
CA ALA A 57 13.75 -6.80 -24.43
C ALA A 57 12.65 -7.42 -25.29
N TYR A 58 11.45 -7.61 -24.73
CA TYR A 58 10.27 -8.10 -25.44
C TYR A 58 9.88 -7.16 -26.58
N LYS A 59 9.81 -5.84 -26.29
CA LYS A 59 9.52 -4.84 -27.32
C LYS A 59 10.56 -4.83 -28.44
N THR A 60 11.84 -4.92 -28.09
CA THR A 60 12.95 -4.86 -29.05
C THR A 60 13.05 -6.11 -29.93
N THR A 61 12.92 -7.30 -29.34
CA THR A 61 13.19 -8.57 -30.05
C THR A 61 11.94 -9.18 -30.70
N ILE A 62 10.75 -8.94 -30.14
CA ILE A 62 9.49 -9.53 -30.62
C ILE A 62 8.62 -8.47 -31.33
N GLY A 63 8.84 -7.18 -31.06
CA GLY A 63 8.12 -6.07 -31.70
C GLY A 63 6.73 -5.79 -31.12
N ARG A 64 6.35 -6.45 -30.03
CA ARG A 64 5.02 -6.35 -29.38
C ARG A 64 5.13 -5.71 -27.99
N ASP A 65 4.03 -5.23 -27.43
CA ASP A 65 4.00 -4.80 -26.03
C ASP A 65 3.66 -5.99 -25.13
N LEU A 66 4.52 -6.23 -24.12
CA LEU A 66 4.37 -7.39 -23.22
C LEU A 66 3.12 -7.28 -22.35
N ILE A 67 2.76 -6.08 -21.89
CA ILE A 67 1.59 -5.90 -21.02
C ILE A 67 0.32 -6.11 -21.83
N ASP A 68 0.26 -5.61 -23.06
CA ASP A 68 -0.89 -5.82 -23.95
C ASP A 68 -1.07 -7.32 -24.28
N ASP A 69 0.03 -8.03 -24.56
CA ASP A 69 -0.02 -9.47 -24.79
C ASP A 69 -0.52 -10.23 -23.55
N LEU A 70 0.01 -9.92 -22.37
CA LEU A 70 -0.45 -10.53 -21.11
C LEU A 70 -1.94 -10.27 -20.86
N LYS A 71 -2.44 -9.05 -21.12
CA LYS A 71 -3.87 -8.72 -20.98
C LYS A 71 -4.76 -9.44 -22.00
N SER A 72 -4.22 -9.81 -23.15
CA SER A 72 -4.98 -10.55 -24.18
C SER A 72 -5.07 -12.05 -23.89
N GLU A 73 -4.11 -12.59 -23.14
CA GLU A 73 -3.98 -14.02 -22.86
C GLU A 73 -4.51 -14.40 -21.47
N LEU A 74 -4.39 -13.49 -20.50
CA LEU A 74 -4.81 -13.71 -19.12
C LEU A 74 -6.18 -13.09 -18.85
N SER A 75 -6.84 -13.55 -17.78
CA SER A 75 -8.08 -12.94 -17.31
C SER A 75 -8.21 -12.93 -15.78
N GLY A 76 -9.15 -12.14 -15.28
CA GLY A 76 -9.55 -12.13 -13.87
C GLY A 76 -8.44 -11.73 -12.91
N ASN A 77 -8.45 -12.26 -11.69
CA ASN A 77 -7.48 -11.88 -10.66
C ASN A 77 -6.04 -12.30 -10.99
N PHE A 78 -5.85 -13.34 -11.80
CA PHE A 78 -4.53 -13.75 -12.28
C PHE A 78 -3.92 -12.70 -13.22
N GLU A 79 -4.70 -12.21 -14.19
CA GLU A 79 -4.28 -11.08 -15.04
C GLU A 79 -3.91 -9.87 -14.19
N ARG A 80 -4.79 -9.49 -13.25
CA ARG A 80 -4.61 -8.30 -12.42
C ARG A 80 -3.32 -8.33 -11.61
N VAL A 81 -2.99 -9.47 -10.99
CA VAL A 81 -1.75 -9.59 -10.21
C VAL A 81 -0.52 -9.57 -11.13
N ILE A 82 -0.56 -10.26 -12.28
CA ILE A 82 0.56 -10.30 -13.22
C ILE A 82 0.81 -8.91 -13.83
N VAL A 83 -0.24 -8.20 -14.25
CA VAL A 83 -0.12 -6.84 -14.77
C VAL A 83 0.40 -5.89 -13.69
N GLY A 84 -0.13 -5.96 -12.46
CA GLY A 84 0.36 -5.16 -11.35
C GLY A 84 1.85 -5.39 -11.06
N MET A 85 2.31 -6.65 -11.12
CA MET A 85 3.72 -7.01 -10.98
C MET A 85 4.61 -6.43 -12.10
N MET A 86 4.06 -6.22 -13.29
CA MET A 86 4.76 -5.65 -14.44
C MET A 86 4.77 -4.11 -14.44
N THR A 87 3.95 -3.48 -13.61
CA THR A 87 3.86 -2.01 -13.51
C THR A 87 4.96 -1.48 -12.58
N PRO A 88 5.72 -0.44 -12.97
CA PRO A 88 6.63 0.26 -12.05
C PRO A 88 5.91 0.72 -10.78
N THR A 89 6.56 0.60 -9.62
CA THR A 89 5.92 0.80 -8.31
C THR A 89 5.16 2.12 -8.17
N VAL A 90 5.75 3.24 -8.58
CA VAL A 90 5.10 4.57 -8.55
C VAL A 90 3.89 4.63 -9.49
N LEU A 91 4.02 4.06 -10.70
CA LEU A 91 2.91 4.04 -11.66
C LEU A 91 1.77 3.15 -11.16
N TYR A 92 2.08 2.04 -10.48
CA TYR A 92 1.07 1.15 -9.90
C TYR A 92 0.26 1.86 -8.81
N ASP A 93 0.91 2.62 -7.93
CA ASP A 93 0.22 3.47 -6.95
C ASP A 93 -0.67 4.53 -7.63
N VAL A 94 -0.19 5.16 -8.71
CA VAL A 94 -0.95 6.15 -9.50
C VAL A 94 -2.18 5.54 -10.17
N GLU A 95 -2.05 4.34 -10.74
CA GLU A 95 -3.15 3.59 -11.35
C GLU A 95 -4.18 3.17 -10.29
N GLU A 96 -3.75 2.71 -9.13
CA GLU A 96 -4.65 2.33 -8.02
C GLU A 96 -5.38 3.54 -7.42
N LEU A 97 -4.72 4.68 -7.24
CA LEU A 97 -5.36 5.93 -6.83
C LEU A 97 -6.39 6.39 -7.86
N ARG A 98 -6.05 6.34 -9.15
CA ARG A 98 -6.99 6.71 -10.22
C ARG A 98 -8.18 5.77 -10.25
N ARG A 99 -7.95 4.45 -10.11
CA ARG A 99 -9.00 3.43 -10.07
C ARG A 99 -9.93 3.68 -8.89
N ALA A 100 -9.39 4.02 -7.72
CA ALA A 100 -10.16 4.29 -6.51
C ALA A 100 -11.12 5.48 -6.64
N MET A 101 -10.82 6.45 -7.50
CA MET A 101 -11.67 7.64 -7.72
C MET A 101 -12.43 7.61 -9.06
N LYS A 102 -12.26 6.58 -9.88
CA LYS A 102 -12.87 6.54 -11.20
C LYS A 102 -14.17 5.76 -11.16
N GLY A 103 -15.29 6.44 -11.40
CA GLY A 103 -16.59 5.82 -11.63
C GLY A 103 -17.62 6.33 -10.64
N ALA A 104 -18.64 5.52 -10.37
CA ALA A 104 -19.61 5.83 -9.33
C ALA A 104 -19.11 5.31 -7.98
N GLY A 105 -19.02 6.20 -7.00
CA GLY A 105 -18.45 5.90 -5.67
C GLY A 105 -16.92 5.96 -5.66
N THR A 106 -16.36 5.77 -4.48
CA THR A 106 -14.93 5.95 -4.20
C THR A 106 -14.44 4.79 -3.34
N ASP A 107 -13.30 4.18 -3.70
CA ASP A 107 -12.60 3.23 -2.82
C ASP A 107 -11.75 4.01 -1.81
N GLU A 108 -12.42 4.49 -0.76
CA GLU A 108 -11.80 5.26 0.32
C GLU A 108 -10.70 4.47 1.03
N GLY A 109 -10.84 3.14 1.13
CA GLY A 109 -9.86 2.25 1.73
C GLY A 109 -8.54 2.24 0.97
N CYS A 110 -8.58 2.21 -0.37
CA CYS A 110 -7.41 2.33 -1.23
C CYS A 110 -6.73 3.71 -1.07
N LEU A 111 -7.52 4.80 -1.09
CA LEU A 111 -6.99 6.16 -0.92
C LEU A 111 -6.26 6.31 0.43
N ILE A 112 -6.90 5.86 1.51
CA ILE A 112 -6.33 5.89 2.86
C ILE A 112 -5.04 5.06 2.92
N GLU A 113 -5.07 3.84 2.38
CA GLU A 113 -3.91 2.94 2.41
C GLU A 113 -2.70 3.52 1.70
N ILE A 114 -2.90 4.10 0.50
CA ILE A 114 -1.80 4.69 -0.27
C ILE A 114 -1.30 5.97 0.40
N LEU A 115 -2.18 6.91 0.72
CA LEU A 115 -1.76 8.23 1.18
C LEU A 115 -1.23 8.22 2.63
N ALA A 116 -1.70 7.33 3.50
CA ALA A 116 -1.21 7.25 4.88
C ALA A 116 0.11 6.46 5.02
N SER A 117 0.41 5.55 4.08
CA SER A 117 1.57 4.66 4.21
C SER A 117 2.80 5.11 3.42
N ARG A 118 2.64 5.87 2.34
CA ARG A 118 3.74 6.29 1.47
C ARG A 118 4.56 7.41 2.14
N THR A 119 5.86 7.44 1.88
CA THR A 119 6.76 8.49 2.38
C THR A 119 6.56 9.80 1.63
N PRO A 120 6.99 10.95 2.16
CA PRO A 120 6.94 12.23 1.44
C PRO A 120 7.61 12.17 0.05
N GLU A 121 8.78 11.54 -0.06
CA GLU A 121 9.45 11.31 -1.35
C GLU A 121 8.60 10.45 -2.31
N GLU A 122 7.99 9.37 -1.84
CA GLU A 122 7.08 8.54 -2.66
C GLU A 122 5.86 9.33 -3.12
N ILE A 123 5.24 10.14 -2.24
CA ILE A 123 4.10 11.00 -2.58
C ILE A 123 4.47 12.05 -3.64
N ARG A 124 5.65 12.67 -3.53
CA ARG A 124 6.12 13.64 -4.54
C ARG A 124 6.26 12.99 -5.93
N ARG A 125 6.76 11.75 -5.99
CA ARG A 125 6.84 10.98 -7.24
C ARG A 125 5.46 10.59 -7.76
N ILE A 126 4.56 10.15 -6.88
CA ILE A 126 3.17 9.84 -7.23
C ILE A 126 2.51 11.07 -7.87
N ASN A 127 2.60 12.25 -7.25
CA ASN A 127 2.00 13.48 -7.80
C ASN A 127 2.54 13.81 -9.20
N GLN A 128 3.86 13.73 -9.39
CA GLN A 128 4.48 13.98 -10.68
C GLN A 128 3.98 12.98 -11.74
N THR A 129 3.99 11.68 -11.42
CA THR A 129 3.55 10.64 -12.35
C THR A 129 2.05 10.71 -12.62
N TYR A 130 1.22 11.07 -11.63
CA TYR A 130 -0.22 11.27 -11.80
C TYR A 130 -0.52 12.39 -12.80
N GLN A 131 0.14 13.54 -12.64
CA GLN A 131 0.01 14.68 -13.54
C GLN A 131 0.45 14.33 -14.97
N LEU A 132 1.56 13.60 -15.11
CA LEU A 132 2.06 13.14 -16.42
C LEU A 132 1.07 12.17 -17.09
N GLN A 133 0.47 11.26 -16.32
CA GLN A 133 -0.40 10.21 -16.85
C GLN A 133 -1.80 10.72 -17.23
N TYR A 134 -2.36 11.65 -16.46
CA TYR A 134 -3.77 12.04 -16.59
C TYR A 134 -3.99 13.52 -16.95
N GLY A 135 -2.93 14.33 -16.96
CA GLY A 135 -3.03 15.76 -17.28
C GLY A 135 -3.75 16.59 -16.21
N ARG A 136 -4.03 16.02 -15.03
CA ARG A 136 -4.63 16.70 -13.86
C ARG A 136 -3.89 16.31 -12.60
N SER A 137 -3.97 17.14 -11.57
CA SER A 137 -3.29 16.84 -10.31
C SER A 137 -4.05 15.80 -9.50
N LEU A 138 -3.34 15.03 -8.67
CA LEU A 138 -3.96 14.12 -7.72
C LEU A 138 -4.88 14.86 -6.73
N GLU A 139 -4.49 16.06 -6.32
CA GLU A 139 -5.30 16.92 -5.43
C GLU A 139 -6.64 17.30 -6.06
N ASP A 140 -6.67 17.64 -7.35
CA ASP A 140 -7.92 17.99 -8.06
C ASP A 140 -8.88 16.79 -8.11
N ASP A 141 -8.35 15.59 -8.38
CA ASP A 141 -9.13 14.36 -8.38
C ASP A 141 -9.68 14.06 -6.97
N ILE A 142 -8.85 14.13 -5.92
CA ILE A 142 -9.27 13.94 -4.53
C ILE A 142 -10.38 14.93 -4.16
N ARG A 143 -10.23 16.20 -4.55
CA ARG A 143 -11.23 17.25 -4.27
C ARG A 143 -12.54 17.01 -5.00
N SER A 144 -12.50 16.42 -6.19
CA SER A 144 -13.72 16.11 -6.95
C SER A 144 -14.47 14.89 -6.42
N ASP A 145 -13.77 13.95 -5.78
CA ASP A 145 -14.32 12.64 -5.44
C ASP A 145 -14.63 12.46 -3.95
N THR A 146 -14.03 13.27 -3.08
CA THR A 146 -14.23 13.21 -1.62
C THR A 146 -14.78 14.52 -1.08
N SER A 147 -15.20 14.56 0.19
CA SER A 147 -15.76 15.77 0.81
C SER A 147 -15.38 15.93 2.29
N PHE A 148 -15.68 17.10 2.85
CA PHE A 148 -15.54 17.43 4.27
C PHE A 148 -14.13 17.16 4.84
N MET A 149 -14.03 16.70 6.09
CA MET A 149 -12.75 16.46 6.74
C MET A 149 -11.96 15.32 6.12
N PHE A 150 -12.64 14.32 5.55
CA PHE A 150 -11.97 13.24 4.82
C PHE A 150 -11.17 13.79 3.63
N GLN A 151 -11.78 14.64 2.79
CA GLN A 151 -11.09 15.33 1.70
C GLN A 151 -9.87 16.11 2.22
N ARG A 152 -10.03 16.84 3.33
CA ARG A 152 -8.94 17.67 3.88
C ARG A 152 -7.75 16.83 4.34
N VAL A 153 -7.99 15.67 4.97
CA VAL A 153 -6.90 14.75 5.35
C VAL A 153 -6.18 14.23 4.11
N LEU A 154 -6.93 13.76 3.11
CA LEU A 154 -6.32 13.20 1.91
C LEU A 154 -5.50 14.25 1.13
N VAL A 155 -6.01 15.48 1.00
CA VAL A 155 -5.28 16.60 0.39
C VAL A 155 -4.00 16.92 1.18
N SER A 156 -4.07 16.91 2.51
CA SER A 156 -2.90 17.15 3.35
C SER A 156 -1.84 16.05 3.19
N LEU A 157 -2.26 14.79 3.04
CA LEU A 157 -1.34 13.67 2.82
C LEU A 157 -0.76 13.69 1.40
N SER A 158 -1.60 13.97 0.38
CA SER A 158 -1.17 14.04 -1.01
C SER A 158 -0.19 15.18 -1.28
N ALA A 159 -0.15 16.21 -0.44
CA ALA A 159 0.86 17.27 -0.54
C ALA A 159 2.29 16.75 -0.25
N GLY A 160 2.45 15.63 0.47
CA GLY A 160 3.77 15.10 0.82
C GLY A 160 4.58 16.03 1.71
N GLY A 161 3.92 16.87 2.53
CA GLY A 161 4.55 17.93 3.32
C GLY A 161 4.93 17.54 4.76
N ARG A 162 4.97 16.24 5.09
CA ARG A 162 5.36 15.77 6.43
C ARG A 162 6.85 16.03 6.65
N ASP A 163 7.20 16.49 7.85
CA ASP A 163 8.58 16.60 8.30
C ASP A 163 9.30 15.22 8.24
N GLU A 164 10.39 15.16 7.47
CA GLU A 164 11.21 13.96 7.27
C GLU A 164 12.38 13.86 8.27
N THR A 165 12.58 14.86 9.12
CA THR A 165 13.63 14.84 10.14
C THR A 165 13.30 13.86 11.27
N ASN A 166 14.30 13.51 12.08
CA ASN A 166 14.11 12.73 13.31
C ASN A 166 14.13 13.63 14.56
N TYR A 167 14.05 14.94 14.37
CA TYR A 167 14.19 15.92 15.44
C TYR A 167 13.00 15.85 16.41
N LEU A 168 13.29 15.91 17.70
CA LEU A 168 12.30 15.93 18.77
C LEU A 168 12.43 17.25 19.52
N ASP A 169 11.40 18.08 19.43
CA ASP A 169 11.22 19.25 20.29
C ASP A 169 10.30 18.87 21.44
N ASP A 170 10.86 18.74 22.64
CA ASP A 170 10.13 18.33 23.84
C ASP A 170 8.99 19.27 24.21
N ALA A 171 9.13 20.57 23.97
CA ALA A 171 8.10 21.56 24.27
C ALA A 171 6.94 21.43 23.30
N LEU A 172 7.24 21.34 22.00
CA LEU A 172 6.22 21.12 20.97
C LEU A 172 5.53 19.77 21.12
N MET A 173 6.26 18.71 21.50
CA MET A 173 5.70 17.38 21.72
C MET A 173 4.66 17.40 22.85
N ARG A 174 4.99 18.01 24.00
CA ARG A 174 4.04 18.18 25.11
C ARG A 174 2.86 19.05 24.72
N GLN A 175 3.10 20.11 23.95
CA GLN A 175 2.05 20.99 23.47
C GLN A 175 1.11 20.26 22.51
N ASP A 176 1.61 19.53 21.51
CA ASP A 176 0.78 18.78 20.57
C ASP A 176 -0.05 17.71 21.27
N ALA A 177 0.50 17.02 22.27
CA ALA A 177 -0.25 16.06 23.08
C ALA A 177 -1.41 16.75 23.84
N GLN A 178 -1.12 17.88 24.49
CA GLN A 178 -2.13 18.67 25.20
C GLN A 178 -3.20 19.22 24.24
N ASP A 179 -2.80 19.77 23.10
CA ASP A 179 -3.68 20.30 22.08
C ASP A 179 -4.63 19.22 21.55
N LEU A 180 -4.14 17.99 21.30
CA LEU A 180 -4.98 16.87 20.89
C LEU A 180 -5.98 16.47 21.99
N TYR A 181 -5.58 16.55 23.26
CA TYR A 181 -6.45 16.21 24.38
C TYR A 181 -7.56 17.25 24.56
N GLU A 182 -7.21 18.53 24.44
CA GLU A 182 -8.16 19.66 24.44
C GLU A 182 -9.08 19.68 23.21
N ALA A 183 -8.57 19.22 22.07
CA ALA A 183 -9.32 19.12 20.82
C ALA A 183 -10.37 18.00 20.80
N GLY A 184 -10.25 16.98 21.64
CA GLY A 184 -11.18 15.84 21.72
C GLY A 184 -11.80 15.72 23.11
N GLU A 185 -11.26 14.82 23.93
CA GLU A 185 -11.83 14.37 25.22
C GLU A 185 -12.24 15.50 26.20
N LYS A 186 -11.61 16.68 26.13
CA LYS A 186 -11.89 17.79 27.05
C LYS A 186 -12.97 18.75 26.58
N ARG A 187 -13.60 18.50 25.44
CA ARG A 187 -14.65 19.36 24.90
C ARG A 187 -15.85 18.54 24.43
N TRP A 188 -16.96 19.22 24.16
CA TRP A 188 -18.08 18.61 23.46
C TRP A 188 -17.89 18.79 21.96
N GLY A 189 -17.93 17.68 21.22
CA GLY A 189 -17.50 17.61 19.82
C GLY A 189 -15.97 17.60 19.68
N THR A 190 -15.47 17.75 18.45
CA THR A 190 -14.03 17.55 18.18
C THR A 190 -13.49 18.65 17.27
N ASP A 191 -12.29 19.16 17.58
CA ASP A 191 -11.51 19.97 16.64
C ASP A 191 -10.77 19.06 15.67
N GLU A 192 -11.49 18.62 14.65
CA GLU A 192 -11.00 17.69 13.62
C GLU A 192 -9.77 18.26 12.88
N VAL A 193 -9.67 19.58 12.75
CA VAL A 193 -8.54 20.25 12.08
C VAL A 193 -7.27 20.14 12.90
N LYS A 194 -7.37 20.19 14.24
CA LYS A 194 -6.22 20.00 15.11
C LYS A 194 -5.65 18.60 14.98
N PHE A 195 -6.50 17.57 15.01
CA PHE A 195 -6.09 16.18 14.77
C PHE A 195 -5.38 16.02 13.43
N LEU A 196 -6.00 16.49 12.35
CA LEU A 196 -5.42 16.48 11.00
C LEU A 196 -4.05 17.15 10.98
N THR A 197 -3.94 18.36 11.53
CA THR A 197 -2.72 19.17 11.44
C THR A 197 -1.54 18.49 12.12
N VAL A 198 -1.72 17.99 13.34
CA VAL A 198 -0.67 17.28 14.08
C VAL A 198 -0.33 15.98 13.36
N LEU A 199 -1.33 15.15 13.06
CA LEU A 199 -1.12 13.81 12.51
C LEU A 199 -0.56 13.81 11.09
N CYS A 200 -0.82 14.82 10.26
CA CYS A 200 -0.33 14.86 8.87
C CYS A 200 1.05 15.52 8.72
N SER A 201 1.43 16.45 9.61
CA SER A 201 2.63 17.29 9.40
C SER A 201 3.87 16.86 10.20
N ARG A 202 3.70 16.34 11.41
CA ARG A 202 4.82 16.04 12.31
C ARG A 202 5.61 14.80 11.86
N ASN A 203 6.91 14.80 12.12
CA ASN A 203 7.74 13.63 11.83
C ASN A 203 7.35 12.43 12.69
N ARG A 204 7.78 11.24 12.26
CA ARG A 204 7.41 9.98 12.92
C ARG A 204 7.86 9.93 14.38
N ASN A 205 9.09 10.34 14.67
CA ASN A 205 9.65 10.27 16.02
C ASN A 205 8.86 11.17 16.97
N HIS A 206 8.60 12.40 16.53
CA HIS A 206 7.73 13.34 17.25
C HIS A 206 6.36 12.73 17.54
N LEU A 207 5.67 12.17 16.54
CA LEU A 207 4.34 11.59 16.73
C LEU A 207 4.33 10.40 17.70
N LEU A 208 5.35 9.55 17.66
CA LEU A 208 5.46 8.44 18.62
C LEU A 208 5.53 8.95 20.07
N HIS A 209 6.34 9.98 20.31
CA HIS A 209 6.44 10.61 21.63
C HIS A 209 5.15 11.36 22.01
N VAL A 210 4.49 12.02 21.06
CA VAL A 210 3.16 12.63 21.27
C VAL A 210 2.14 11.57 21.69
N PHE A 211 2.15 10.39 21.09
CA PHE A 211 1.19 9.32 21.46
C PHE A 211 1.42 8.79 22.87
N ASP A 212 2.68 8.65 23.29
CA ASP A 212 3.04 8.23 24.65
C ASP A 212 2.65 9.30 25.67
N GLU A 213 2.91 10.57 25.38
CA GLU A 213 2.53 11.70 26.23
C GLU A 213 1.01 11.87 26.29
N TYR A 214 0.31 11.72 25.16
CA TYR A 214 -1.15 11.74 25.09
C TYR A 214 -1.76 10.69 26.01
N LYS A 215 -1.23 9.46 25.98
CA LYS A 215 -1.66 8.39 26.88
C LYS A 215 -1.44 8.76 28.35
N ARG A 216 -0.32 9.40 28.67
CA ARG A 216 -0.01 9.86 30.03
C ARG A 216 -1.02 10.88 30.54
N ILE A 217 -1.45 11.85 29.72
CA ILE A 217 -2.32 12.95 30.16
C ILE A 217 -3.82 12.61 30.06
N SER A 218 -4.24 11.78 29.11
CA SER A 218 -5.64 11.43 28.87
C SER A 218 -6.05 10.09 29.50
N GLN A 219 -5.07 9.25 29.86
CA GLN A 219 -5.27 7.86 30.28
C GLN A 219 -5.92 6.97 29.19
N LYS A 220 -5.95 7.42 27.93
CA LYS A 220 -6.44 6.68 26.75
C LYS A 220 -5.37 6.64 25.67
N ASP A 221 -5.31 5.55 24.92
CA ASP A 221 -4.54 5.54 23.67
C ASP A 221 -5.19 6.50 22.67
N ILE A 222 -4.38 7.20 21.86
CA ILE A 222 -4.91 8.18 20.88
C ILE A 222 -5.92 7.53 19.92
N GLU A 223 -5.74 6.25 19.59
CA GLU A 223 -6.68 5.49 18.77
C GLU A 223 -8.05 5.32 19.43
N GLN A 224 -8.12 5.22 20.76
CA GLN A 224 -9.40 5.12 21.48
C GLN A 224 -10.13 6.45 21.44
N SER A 225 -9.41 7.56 21.57
CA SER A 225 -9.98 8.90 21.47
C SER A 225 -10.44 9.21 20.06
N ILE A 226 -9.64 8.90 19.02
CA ILE A 226 -10.07 9.04 17.62
C ILE A 226 -11.40 8.30 17.37
N LYS A 227 -11.54 7.06 17.86
CA LYS A 227 -12.76 6.26 17.71
C LYS A 227 -13.97 6.78 18.48
N SER A 228 -13.77 7.51 19.59
CA SER A 228 -14.90 8.09 20.34
C SER A 228 -15.29 9.48 19.84
N GLU A 229 -14.35 10.19 19.21
CA GLU A 229 -14.48 11.60 18.82
C GLU A 229 -14.82 11.78 17.33
N THR A 230 -14.42 10.85 16.48
CA THR A 230 -14.61 10.94 15.03
C THR A 230 -15.45 9.78 14.50
N SER A 231 -15.80 9.80 13.21
CA SER A 231 -16.53 8.71 12.58
C SER A 231 -16.26 8.62 11.07
N GLY A 232 -16.65 7.50 10.48
CA GLY A 232 -16.58 7.28 9.02
C GLY A 232 -15.17 7.36 8.46
N SER A 233 -15.04 7.80 7.22
CA SER A 233 -13.78 7.80 6.45
C SER A 233 -12.72 8.73 7.05
N PHE A 234 -13.14 9.77 7.77
CA PHE A 234 -12.22 10.63 8.51
C PHE A 234 -11.57 9.87 9.68
N GLU A 235 -12.35 9.14 10.47
CA GLU A 235 -11.83 8.24 11.53
C GLU A 235 -10.85 7.23 10.96
N ASP A 236 -11.25 6.55 9.87
CA ASP A 236 -10.43 5.52 9.23
C ASP A 236 -9.09 6.07 8.74
N ALA A 237 -9.08 7.28 8.18
CA ALA A 237 -7.87 7.95 7.73
C ALA A 237 -6.93 8.28 8.90
N LEU A 238 -7.45 8.85 9.99
CA LEU A 238 -6.65 9.17 11.17
C LEU A 238 -6.07 7.91 11.82
N LEU A 239 -6.88 6.85 11.95
CA LEU A 239 -6.42 5.56 12.49
C LEU A 239 -5.34 4.93 11.60
N ALA A 240 -5.46 5.03 10.28
CA ALA A 240 -4.45 4.53 9.35
C ALA A 240 -3.12 5.28 9.51
N ILE A 241 -3.14 6.61 9.67
CA ILE A 241 -1.94 7.41 9.93
C ILE A 241 -1.27 6.94 11.23
N VAL A 242 -2.02 6.83 12.33
CA VAL A 242 -1.47 6.41 13.63
C VAL A 242 -0.85 5.01 13.52
N LYS A 243 -1.55 4.05 12.90
CA LYS A 243 -1.04 2.69 12.68
C LYS A 243 0.23 2.69 11.83
N CYS A 244 0.30 3.47 10.76
CA CYS A 244 1.49 3.58 9.93
C CYS A 244 2.68 4.20 10.68
N MET A 245 2.45 5.19 11.53
CA MET A 245 3.49 5.80 12.36
C MET A 245 4.03 4.82 13.40
N ARG A 246 3.15 4.04 14.06
CA ARG A 246 3.55 3.01 15.02
C ARG A 246 4.29 1.87 14.33
N ASN A 247 3.63 1.19 13.39
CA ASN A 247 4.17 0.05 12.68
C ASN A 247 3.45 -0.16 11.34
N LYS A 248 4.05 0.38 10.28
CA LYS A 248 3.55 0.25 8.89
C LYS A 248 3.36 -1.21 8.44
N SER A 249 4.27 -2.12 8.79
CA SER A 249 4.14 -3.53 8.41
C SER A 249 3.00 -4.23 9.16
N ALA A 250 2.73 -3.84 10.41
CA ALA A 250 1.54 -4.32 11.14
C ALA A 250 0.22 -3.75 10.56
N TYR A 251 0.24 -2.50 10.07
CA TYR A 251 -0.91 -1.93 9.34
C TYR A 251 -1.24 -2.76 8.09
N PHE A 252 -0.24 -3.10 7.26
CA PHE A 252 -0.47 -3.95 6.09
C PHE A 252 -0.87 -5.38 6.45
N ALA A 253 -0.35 -5.93 7.54
CA ALA A 253 -0.80 -7.22 8.05
C ALA A 253 -2.30 -7.21 8.42
N GLU A 254 -2.78 -6.11 9.03
CA GLU A 254 -4.22 -5.95 9.32
C GLU A 254 -5.05 -5.77 8.05
N ARG A 255 -4.56 -5.01 7.06
CA ARG A 255 -5.23 -4.85 5.76
C ARG A 255 -5.39 -6.20 5.05
N LEU A 256 -4.31 -7.00 4.98
CA LEU A 256 -4.35 -8.35 4.41
C LEU A 256 -5.29 -9.28 5.17
N TYR A 257 -5.32 -9.20 6.50
CA TYR A 257 -6.24 -10.02 7.28
C TYR A 257 -7.68 -9.64 6.96
N LYS A 258 -8.01 -8.35 6.96
CA LYS A 258 -9.36 -7.88 6.63
C LYS A 258 -9.77 -8.22 5.21
N SER A 259 -8.84 -8.24 4.26
CA SER A 259 -9.16 -8.57 2.87
C SER A 259 -9.54 -10.04 2.65
N MET A 260 -9.14 -10.94 3.57
CA MET A 260 -9.41 -12.40 3.48
C MET A 260 -10.30 -12.91 4.62
N LYS A 261 -10.77 -12.04 5.51
CA LYS A 261 -11.54 -12.44 6.68
C LYS A 261 -13.03 -12.37 6.36
N GLY A 262 -13.69 -13.53 6.33
CA GLY A 262 -15.14 -13.61 6.21
C GLY A 262 -15.56 -14.45 5.01
N LEU A 263 -16.72 -14.18 4.45
CA LEU A 263 -17.16 -14.78 3.20
C LEU A 263 -16.67 -13.93 2.03
N GLY A 264 -15.89 -14.54 1.13
CA GLY A 264 -15.29 -13.86 -0.01
C GLY A 264 -13.98 -13.14 0.32
N THR A 265 -13.39 -12.55 -0.71
CA THR A 265 -12.08 -11.90 -0.65
C THR A 265 -12.17 -10.51 -1.28
N ASP A 266 -11.60 -9.51 -0.61
CA ASP A 266 -11.28 -8.23 -1.23
C ASP A 266 -9.97 -8.39 -2.03
N ASP A 267 -10.13 -8.93 -3.24
CA ASP A 267 -9.02 -9.21 -4.15
C ASP A 267 -8.26 -7.94 -4.54
N ASP A 268 -8.93 -6.78 -4.58
CA ASP A 268 -8.31 -5.49 -4.90
C ASP A 268 -7.25 -5.13 -3.87
N THR A 269 -7.63 -5.16 -2.58
CA THR A 269 -6.70 -4.92 -1.48
C THR A 269 -5.64 -6.02 -1.39
N LEU A 270 -6.04 -7.28 -1.52
CA LEU A 270 -5.10 -8.40 -1.45
C LEU A 270 -4.02 -8.29 -2.52
N ILE A 271 -4.39 -8.06 -3.78
CA ILE A 271 -3.45 -7.89 -4.89
C ILE A 271 -2.58 -6.66 -4.66
N ARG A 272 -3.17 -5.50 -4.36
CA ARG A 272 -2.41 -4.25 -4.20
C ARG A 272 -1.36 -4.35 -3.10
N VAL A 273 -1.72 -4.89 -1.93
CA VAL A 273 -0.77 -5.04 -0.82
C VAL A 273 0.28 -6.09 -1.15
N MET A 274 -0.09 -7.23 -1.72
CA MET A 274 0.87 -8.28 -2.05
C MET A 274 1.88 -7.82 -3.10
N VAL A 275 1.45 -7.05 -4.12
CA VAL A 275 2.34 -6.50 -5.16
C VAL A 275 3.20 -5.37 -4.62
N SER A 276 2.59 -4.32 -4.04
CA SER A 276 3.31 -3.10 -3.64
C SER A 276 4.32 -3.32 -2.51
N ARG A 277 4.14 -4.37 -1.69
CA ARG A 277 4.99 -4.63 -0.52
C ARG A 277 5.98 -5.77 -0.71
N ALA A 278 5.88 -6.53 -1.80
CA ALA A 278 6.68 -7.74 -2.05
C ALA A 278 8.20 -7.50 -1.97
N GLU A 279 8.67 -6.35 -2.44
CA GLU A 279 10.09 -5.99 -2.48
C GLU A 279 10.52 -5.07 -1.32
N ILE A 280 9.60 -4.68 -0.44
CA ILE A 280 9.83 -3.69 0.61
C ILE A 280 9.94 -4.35 1.98
N ASP A 281 8.83 -4.86 2.51
CA ASP A 281 8.70 -5.28 3.91
C ASP A 281 7.79 -6.51 4.10
N MET A 282 7.59 -7.31 3.03
CA MET A 282 6.72 -8.49 3.10
C MET A 282 7.13 -9.50 4.18
N LEU A 283 8.43 -9.64 4.49
CA LEU A 283 8.89 -10.50 5.58
C LEU A 283 8.50 -9.95 6.97
N ASP A 284 8.47 -8.63 7.13
CA ASP A 284 8.02 -7.96 8.35
C ASP A 284 6.48 -8.02 8.48
N ILE A 285 5.76 -7.87 7.36
CA ILE A 285 4.31 -8.03 7.29
C ILE A 285 3.91 -9.44 7.72
N ARG A 286 4.56 -10.47 7.17
CA ARG A 286 4.37 -11.89 7.55
C ARG A 286 4.52 -12.13 9.03
N ALA A 287 5.62 -11.64 9.62
CA ALA A 287 5.88 -11.77 11.04
C ALA A 287 4.80 -11.09 11.90
N ASN A 288 4.36 -9.88 11.51
CA ASN A 288 3.28 -9.18 12.20
C ASN A 288 1.94 -9.88 12.02
N PHE A 289 1.64 -10.40 10.84
CA PHE A 289 0.41 -11.15 10.56
C PHE A 289 0.31 -12.37 11.47
N LYS A 290 1.36 -13.20 11.52
CA LYS A 290 1.40 -14.37 12.41
C LYS A 290 1.28 -13.97 13.89
N ARG A 291 1.97 -12.91 14.30
CA ARG A 291 1.90 -12.39 15.68
C ARG A 291 0.50 -11.93 16.06
N LEU A 292 -0.20 -11.24 15.15
CA LEU A 292 -1.53 -10.65 15.42
C LEU A 292 -2.66 -11.69 15.34
N TYR A 293 -2.55 -12.68 14.46
CA TYR A 293 -3.67 -13.56 14.12
C TYR A 293 -3.44 -15.05 14.44
N GLY A 294 -2.25 -15.42 14.91
CA GLY A 294 -1.91 -16.80 15.29
C GLY A 294 -1.83 -17.80 14.13
N LYS A 295 -1.92 -17.32 12.89
CA LYS A 295 -1.86 -18.09 11.64
C LYS A 295 -1.00 -17.33 10.63
N SER A 296 -0.30 -18.04 9.76
CA SER A 296 0.56 -17.41 8.76
C SER A 296 -0.25 -16.74 7.65
N LEU A 297 0.34 -15.71 7.05
CA LEU A 297 -0.21 -15.08 5.84
C LEU A 297 -0.37 -16.10 4.70
N TYR A 298 0.62 -16.99 4.55
CA TYR A 298 0.61 -18.07 3.57
C TYR A 298 -0.63 -18.97 3.71
N SER A 299 -0.95 -19.38 4.95
CA SER A 299 -2.12 -20.24 5.20
C SER A 299 -3.45 -19.56 4.87
N PHE A 300 -3.55 -18.25 5.11
CA PHE A 300 -4.72 -17.45 4.74
C PHE A 300 -4.87 -17.37 3.22
N ILE A 301 -3.82 -16.96 2.50
CA ILE A 301 -3.84 -16.88 1.03
C ILE A 301 -4.20 -18.23 0.42
N LYS A 302 -3.60 -19.33 0.92
CA LYS A 302 -3.87 -20.68 0.43
C LYS A 302 -5.33 -21.11 0.67
N GLY A 303 -5.94 -20.67 1.77
CA GLY A 303 -7.33 -20.99 2.10
C GLY A 303 -8.34 -20.20 1.29
N ASP A 304 -8.03 -18.95 0.94
CA ASP A 304 -9.00 -17.98 0.44
C ASP A 304 -8.97 -17.79 -1.08
N THR A 305 -7.81 -18.02 -1.71
CA THR A 305 -7.63 -17.86 -3.18
C THR A 305 -7.52 -19.21 -3.87
N SER A 306 -7.51 -19.33 -5.20
CA SER A 306 -7.30 -20.60 -5.91
C SER A 306 -6.60 -20.43 -7.27
N GLY A 307 -6.30 -21.54 -7.96
CA GLY A 307 -5.70 -21.53 -9.31
C GLY A 307 -4.35 -20.82 -9.42
N ASP A 308 -4.08 -20.26 -10.59
CA ASP A 308 -2.83 -19.54 -10.89
C ASP A 308 -2.70 -18.22 -10.12
N TYR A 309 -3.84 -17.59 -9.81
CA TYR A 309 -3.91 -16.46 -8.88
C TYR A 309 -3.30 -16.80 -7.52
N ARG A 310 -3.69 -17.94 -6.92
CA ARG A 310 -3.10 -18.44 -5.66
C ARG A 310 -1.60 -18.69 -5.82
N LYS A 311 -1.17 -19.35 -6.90
CA LYS A 311 0.25 -19.69 -7.11
C LYS A 311 1.12 -18.43 -7.04
N VAL A 312 0.73 -17.37 -7.76
CA VAL A 312 1.47 -16.08 -7.75
C VAL A 312 1.48 -15.47 -6.36
N LEU A 313 0.35 -15.37 -5.68
CA LEU A 313 0.30 -14.76 -4.34
C LEU A 313 1.16 -15.51 -3.32
N LEU A 314 1.23 -16.84 -3.40
CA LEU A 314 2.08 -17.63 -2.51
C LEU A 314 3.58 -17.40 -2.81
N ILE A 315 3.96 -17.13 -4.06
CA ILE A 315 5.34 -16.73 -4.42
C ILE A 315 5.63 -15.33 -3.89
N LEU A 316 4.71 -14.37 -4.06
CA LEU A 316 4.83 -13.03 -3.46
C LEU A 316 4.91 -13.09 -1.93
N CYS A 317 4.22 -14.04 -1.29
CA CYS A 317 4.34 -14.31 0.14
C CYS A 317 5.71 -14.90 0.51
N GLY A 318 6.33 -15.70 -0.36
CA GLY A 318 7.69 -16.21 -0.15
C GLY A 318 7.81 -17.30 0.92
N GLY A 319 6.74 -18.04 1.19
CA GLY A 319 6.75 -19.21 2.09
C GLY A 319 5.89 -19.07 3.35
N ASP A 320 5.80 -20.17 4.10
CA ASP A 320 5.06 -20.27 5.36
C ASP A 320 5.91 -19.78 6.55
N ASP A 321 5.26 -19.48 7.68
CA ASP A 321 5.87 -18.92 8.91
C ASP A 321 5.63 -19.78 10.14
#